data_AF-A0A7K2Y306-F1
#
_entry.id   AF-A0A7K2Y306-F1
#
_cell.length_a   1.000
_cell.length_b   1.000
_cell.length_c   1.000
_cell.angle_alpha   90.00
_cell.angle_beta   90.00
_cell.angle_gamma   90.00
#
_symmetry.space_group_name_H-M   'P 1'
#
loop_
_entity.id
_entity.type
_entity.pdbx_description
1 polymer ?
#
loop_
_entity_poly.entity_id
_entity_poly.type
_entity_poly.pdbx_seq_one_letter_code
_entity_poly.pdbx_strand_id
1 'polypeptide(L)' 'PLRSEGGHRRYSRYQLRIAARARELVDQGTPVEAACRIVILEDQFEEAQRLNAGYRAAAASSGPPTAV' A
#
# COMPACT_ATOMS: atom_id res chain seq x y z
N PRO A 1 7.70 12.26 -10.66
CA PRO A 1 8.83 12.32 -9.70
C PRO A 1 9.39 13.75 -9.59
N LEU A 2 9.36 14.31 -8.38
CA LEU A 2 9.97 15.62 -8.09
C LEU A 2 11.50 15.49 -8.22
N ARG A 3 12.12 16.37 -9.00
CA ARG A 3 13.59 16.45 -9.10
C ARG A 3 14.07 17.56 -8.18
N SER A 4 15.15 17.32 -7.43
CA SER A 4 15.84 18.41 -6.76
C SER A 4 16.52 19.32 -7.79
N GLU A 5 16.91 20.54 -7.38
CA GLU A 5 17.70 21.45 -8.24
C GLU A 5 18.98 20.80 -8.77
N GLY A 6 19.58 19.87 -8.01
CA GLY A 6 20.75 19.10 -8.43
C GLY A 6 20.46 17.87 -9.30
N GLY A 7 19.26 17.72 -9.86
CA GLY A 7 18.91 16.63 -10.80
C GLY A 7 18.62 15.26 -10.17
N HIS A 8 18.79 15.11 -8.86
CA HIS A 8 18.52 13.85 -8.15
C HIS A 8 17.01 13.61 -8.04
N ARG A 9 16.59 12.38 -8.38
CA ARG A 9 15.22 11.95 -8.13
C ARG A 9 15.05 11.80 -6.62
N ARG A 10 14.16 12.60 -6.03
CA ARG A 10 13.82 12.45 -4.61
C ARG A 10 12.76 11.38 -4.47
N TYR A 11 13.10 10.34 -3.74
CA TYR A 11 12.17 9.27 -3.40
C TYR A 11 11.80 9.37 -1.93
N SER A 12 10.52 9.21 -1.62
CA SER A 12 10.07 9.04 -0.24
C SER A 12 10.54 7.68 0.31
N ARG A 13 10.58 7.54 1.64
CA ARG A 13 10.85 6.25 2.29
C ARG A 13 9.92 5.15 1.79
N TYR A 14 8.65 5.51 1.57
CA TYR A 14 7.63 4.62 1.03
C TYR A 14 7.96 4.16 -0.41
N GLN A 15 8.42 5.05 -1.29
CA GLN A 15 8.85 4.68 -2.65
C GLN A 15 10.05 3.73 -2.64
N LEU A 16 10.99 3.92 -1.72
CA LEU A 16 12.12 3.01 -1.55
C LEU A 16 11.68 1.63 -1.05
N ARG A 17 10.69 1.56 -0.14
CA ARG A 17 10.11 0.29 0.33
C ARG A 17 9.45 -0.50 -0.81
N ILE A 18 8.65 0.17 -1.64
CA ILE A 18 8.02 -0.43 -2.82
C ILE A 18 9.08 -0.98 -3.78
N ALA A 19 10.12 -0.19 -4.06
CA ALA A 19 11.19 -0.60 -4.95
C ALA A 19 11.97 -1.81 -4.41
N ALA A 20 12.22 -1.87 -3.09
CA ALA A 20 12.86 -3.00 -2.45
C ALA A 20 12.02 -4.28 -2.56
N ARG A 21 10.71 -4.18 -2.32
CA ARG A 21 9.78 -5.33 -2.46
C ARG A 21 9.70 -5.84 -3.90
N ALA A 22 9.60 -4.93 -4.87
CA ALA A 22 9.61 -5.31 -6.28
C ALA A 22 10.93 -6.02 -6.65
N ARG A 23 12.06 -5.55 -6.10
CA ARG A 23 13.36 -6.18 -6.32
C ARG A 23 13.43 -7.60 -5.76
N GLU A 24 12.93 -7.81 -4.54
CA GLU A 24 12.86 -9.14 -3.91
C GLU A 24 12.09 -10.14 -4.79
N LEU A 25 10.93 -9.75 -5.32
CA LEU A 25 10.13 -10.61 -6.22
C LEU A 25 10.87 -10.94 -7.52
N VAL A 26 11.59 -9.96 -8.08
CA VAL A 26 12.40 -10.15 -9.29
C VAL A 26 13.57 -11.09 -9.02
N ASP A 27 14.24 -10.94 -7.87
CA ASP A 27 15.34 -11.81 -7.46
C ASP A 27 14.87 -13.27 -7.24
N GLN A 28 13.58 -13.48 -6.93
CA GLN A 28 12.92 -14.80 -6.88
C GLN A 28 12.51 -15.36 -8.26
N GLY A 29 12.78 -14.62 -9.35
CA GLY A 29 12.46 -15.04 -10.72
C GLY A 29 11.13 -14.51 -11.26
N THR A 30 10.45 -13.60 -10.55
CA THR A 30 9.22 -12.98 -11.04
C THR A 30 9.55 -11.96 -12.15
N PRO A 31 8.86 -11.99 -13.31
CA PRO A 31 9.03 -10.95 -14.32
C PRO A 31 8.76 -9.56 -13.75
N VAL A 32 9.55 -8.56 -14.15
CA VAL A 32 9.45 -7.19 -13.61
C VAL A 32 8.03 -6.62 -13.71
N GLU A 33 7.33 -6.87 -14.82
CA GLU A 33 5.93 -6.42 -14.97
C GLU A 33 5.01 -7.05 -13.91
N ALA A 34 5.14 -8.36 -13.70
CA ALA A 34 4.36 -9.08 -12.70
C ALA A 34 4.72 -8.62 -11.28
N ALA A 35 6.00 -8.45 -10.96
CA ALA A 35 6.45 -7.93 -9.68
C ALA A 35 5.87 -6.53 -9.40
N CYS A 36 5.93 -5.62 -10.37
CA CYS A 36 5.31 -4.29 -10.25
C CYS A 36 3.79 -4.38 -10.02
N ARG A 37 3.09 -5.26 -10.75
CA ARG A 37 1.64 -5.45 -10.59
C ARG A 37 1.30 -6.01 -9.20
N ILE A 38 2.06 -6.98 -8.70
CA ILE A 38 1.89 -7.56 -7.37
C ILE A 38 2.00 -6.48 -6.30
N VAL A 39 3.08 -5.68 -6.32
CA VAL A 39 3.31 -4.67 -5.28
C VAL A 39 2.22 -3.59 -5.26
N ILE A 40 1.71 -3.19 -6.43
CA ILE A 40 0.58 -2.24 -6.50
C ILE A 40 -0.68 -2.85 -5.87
N LEU A 41 -0.96 -4.13 -6.13
CA LEU A 41 -2.13 -4.81 -5.56
C LEU A 41 -1.99 -5.02 -4.05
N GLU A 42 -0.79 -5.34 -3.56
CA GLU A 42 -0.51 -5.43 -2.11
C GLU A 42 -0.83 -4.10 -1.41
N ASP A 43 -0.41 -2.98 -1.99
CA ASP A 43 -0.66 -1.64 -1.45
C ASP A 43 -2.14 -1.25 -1.47
N GLN A 44 -2.83 -1.52 -2.58
CA GLN A 44 -4.28 -1.30 -2.70
C GLN A 44 -5.06 -2.15 -1.70
N PHE A 45 -4.63 -3.39 -1.48
CA PHE A 45 -5.25 -4.29 -0.52
C PHE A 45 -5.06 -3.81 0.91
N GLU A 46 -3.86 -3.33 1.27
CA GLU A 46 -3.58 -2.75 2.58
C GLU A 46 -4.45 -1.50 2.85
N GLU A 47 -4.57 -0.61 1.87
CA GLU A 47 -5.45 0.57 1.96
C GLU A 47 -6.92 0.16 2.14
N ALA A 48 -7.42 -0.76 1.32
CA ALA A 48 -8.79 -1.25 1.41
C ALA A 48 -9.08 -1.90 2.77
N GLN A 49 -8.14 -2.67 3.31
CA GLN A 49 -8.27 -3.24 4.66
C GLN A 49 -8.33 -2.16 5.75
N ARG A 50 -7.47 -1.15 5.68
CA ARG A 50 -7.46 -0.03 6.64
C ARG A 50 -8.78 0.74 6.61
N LEU A 51 -9.31 1.04 5.42
CA LEU A 51 -10.61 1.69 5.27
C LEU A 51 -11.73 0.83 5.86
N ASN A 52 -11.77 -0.46 5.52
CA ASN A 52 -12.77 -1.38 6.06
C ASN A 52 -12.71 -1.51 7.59
N ALA A 53 -11.51 -1.53 8.18
CA ALA A 53 -11.36 -1.52 9.63
C ALA A 53 -11.92 -0.24 10.24
N GLY A 54 -11.69 0.91 9.63
CA GLY A 54 -12.28 2.20 10.03
C GLY A 54 -13.81 2.20 9.95
N TYR A 55 -14.37 1.71 8.84
CA TYR A 55 -15.83 1.58 8.69
C TYR A 55 -16.42 0.63 9.73
N ARG A 56 -15.77 -0.50 10.01
CA ARG A 56 -16.22 -1.45 11.04
C ARG A 56 -16.16 -0.85 12.44
N ALA A 57 -15.11 -0.10 12.77
CA ALA A 57 -14.99 0.59 14.04
C ALA A 57 -16.07 1.68 14.21
N ALA A 58 -16.33 2.46 13.16
CA ALA A 58 -17.39 3.46 13.15
C ALA A 58 -18.79 2.80 13.29
N ALA A 59 -19.03 1.69 12.58
CA ALA A 59 -20.27 0.91 12.70
C ALA A 59 -20.45 0.33 14.12
N ALA A 60 -19.37 -0.17 14.74
CA ALA A 60 -19.41 -0.68 16.11
C ALA A 60 -19.67 0.43 17.14
N SER A 61 -19.17 1.66 16.89
CA SER A 61 -19.49 2.83 17.73
C SER A 61 -20.92 3.35 17.55
N SER A 62 -21.65 2.89 16.53
CA SER A 62 -22.96 3.41 16.13
C SER A 62 -24.12 2.40 16.21
N GLY A 63 -23.95 1.21 16.82
CA GLY A 63 -25.06 0.24 16.95
C GLY A 63 -25.24 -0.35 18.36
N PRO A 64 -26.46 -0.81 18.73
CA PRO A 64 -27.79 -0.19 18.62
C PRO A 64 -28.36 0.19 20.03
N PRO A 65 -29.46 0.96 20.17
CA PRO A 65 -30.23 0.92 21.41
C PRO A 65 -30.75 -0.51 21.59
N THR A 66 -30.42 -1.10 22.74
CA THR A 66 -30.80 -2.43 23.21
C THR A 66 -32.23 -2.79 22.80
N ALA A 67 -32.39 -3.80 21.94
CA ALA A 67 -33.67 -4.44 21.75
C ALA A 67 -33.87 -5.47 22.87
N VAL A 68 -34.71 -5.05 23.82
CA VAL A 68 -35.52 -5.76 24.84
C VAL A 68 -35.32 -7.27 24.99
#